data_AF-A0A814E3V0-F1
#
_entry.id   AF-A0A814E3V0-F1
#
_cell.length_a   1.000
_cell.length_b   1.000
_cell.length_c   1.000
_cell.angle_alpha   90.00
_cell.angle_beta   90.00
_cell.angle_gamma   90.00
#
_symmetry.space_group_name_H-M   'P 1'
#
loop_
_entity.id
_entity.type
_entity.pdbx_description
1 polymer ?
#
loop_
_entity_poly.entity_id
_entity_poly.type
_entity_poly.pdbx_seq_one_letter_code
_entity_poly.pdbx_strand_id
1 'polypeptide(L)'
;MSNTHPKSELIVPSASTFDPINLESEILQLCLQFPNGVSNKILENSFPNITLEQRVNAINRLLALHKIDLLTSSTEPGTYIYRIRDQINKSNSSISIGNEITDPMERTVYQIVEESGNLGIWMRDIRFKVKLSPTILNKILKSLESKKLIKAVKSVHANKKKVYMLYELTPDPSITGGTWYSDQEFEAEFVRILNEQCARLLDERREESIEKFPNDPFLQRTSSFMSSSELVSIINQMGISTVTLTVQDIESILYTLICDGKIEKMIVASTTMNANGTKQNLYKSIKSMIDSAPIVRNPCGICPIFNDCHDEGLITPKTLKSNDYHKQQACHLINNQFTKRDHLKSKMEVIIERPPELIHDGKTVTFRKEDHHIIIANFPYHRRSKSESDKNKINRFYLIINS
;
A
#
# COMPACT_ATOMS: atom_id res chain seq x y z
N MET A 1 66.91 53.18 -49.22
CA MET A 1 66.94 54.38 -48.38
C MET A 1 65.50 54.80 -48.10
N SER A 2 65.14 54.80 -46.82
CA SER A 2 64.25 55.76 -46.14
C SER A 2 62.89 56.12 -46.75
N ASN A 3 61.81 55.72 -46.03
CA ASN A 3 60.73 56.57 -45.48
C ASN A 3 60.14 57.71 -46.37
N THR A 4 58.83 57.96 -46.46
CA THR A 4 57.75 57.80 -45.48
C THR A 4 56.39 58.09 -46.12
N HIS A 5 55.34 57.56 -45.49
CA HIS A 5 53.92 57.63 -45.87
C HIS A 5 53.27 59.05 -45.83
N PRO A 6 52.08 59.19 -46.47
CA PRO A 6 51.33 60.43 -46.69
C PRO A 6 50.19 60.65 -45.67
N LYS A 7 49.49 61.81 -45.71
CA LYS A 7 48.05 61.92 -45.39
C LYS A 7 47.42 63.30 -45.65
N SER A 8 46.08 63.26 -45.72
CA SER A 8 45.04 64.32 -45.74
C SER A 8 44.70 64.85 -47.15
N GLU A 9 43.45 64.94 -47.61
CA GLU A 9 42.17 65.21 -46.92
C GLU A 9 40.92 64.57 -47.59
N LEU A 10 39.94 64.27 -46.72
CA LEU A 10 38.47 64.46 -46.80
C LEU A 10 37.61 63.81 -47.90
N ILE A 11 36.82 62.80 -47.49
CA ILE A 11 35.45 62.56 -47.98
C ILE A 11 34.56 62.19 -46.76
N VAL A 12 33.43 62.90 -46.63
CA VAL A 12 32.35 62.70 -45.65
C VAL A 12 31.55 61.44 -46.00
N PRO A 13 31.14 60.59 -45.03
CA PRO A 13 30.10 59.59 -45.29
C PRO A 13 28.76 59.94 -44.63
N SER A 14 27.76 59.80 -45.48
CA SER A 14 26.30 59.76 -45.33
C SER A 14 25.71 58.98 -44.16
N ALA A 15 24.53 59.43 -43.74
CA ALA A 15 23.58 58.79 -42.83
C ALA A 15 23.39 57.29 -43.09
N SER A 16 23.57 56.48 -42.05
CA SER A 16 23.32 55.04 -42.04
C SER A 16 21.83 54.73 -41.85
N THR A 17 21.33 53.89 -42.73
CA THR A 17 20.01 53.24 -42.73
C THR A 17 19.71 52.52 -41.41
N PHE A 18 18.51 52.73 -40.87
CA PHE A 18 18.08 52.22 -39.56
C PHE A 18 17.14 51.04 -39.74
N ASP A 19 17.60 49.81 -39.44
CA ASP A 19 16.79 48.59 -39.49
C ASP A 19 16.28 48.21 -38.10
N PRO A 20 14.97 48.36 -37.80
CA PRO A 20 14.42 48.07 -36.47
C PRO A 20 14.53 46.60 -36.03
N ILE A 21 14.69 45.67 -36.97
CA ILE A 21 14.88 44.23 -36.71
C ILE A 21 16.26 43.96 -36.07
N ASN A 22 17.26 44.78 -36.37
CA ASN A 22 18.61 44.60 -35.84
C ASN A 22 18.68 44.98 -34.35
N LEU A 23 18.01 46.09 -33.98
CA LEU A 23 17.95 46.56 -32.59
C LEU A 23 17.24 45.57 -31.66
N GLU A 24 16.14 44.95 -32.10
CA GLU A 24 15.42 43.94 -31.32
C GLU A 24 16.30 42.70 -31.03
N SER A 25 17.11 42.29 -32.02
CA SER A 25 18.01 41.15 -31.91
C SER A 25 19.20 41.44 -30.99
N GLU A 26 19.76 42.64 -31.07
CA GLU A 26 20.85 43.09 -30.19
C GLU A 26 20.40 43.23 -28.73
N ILE A 27 19.20 43.75 -28.48
CA ILE A 27 18.62 43.82 -27.11
C ILE A 27 18.44 42.41 -26.54
N LEU A 28 17.98 41.45 -27.35
CA LEU A 28 17.88 40.06 -26.93
C LEU A 28 19.26 39.46 -26.62
N GLN A 29 20.28 39.70 -27.44
CA GLN A 29 21.63 39.23 -27.15
C GLN A 29 22.18 39.82 -25.85
N LEU A 30 21.95 41.10 -25.60
CA LEU A 30 22.38 41.75 -24.36
C LEU A 30 21.68 41.13 -23.15
N CYS A 31 20.38 40.83 -23.25
CA CYS A 31 19.65 40.17 -22.16
C CYS A 31 20.08 38.71 -21.95
N LEU A 32 20.64 38.03 -22.97
CA LEU A 32 21.25 36.69 -22.82
C LEU A 32 22.57 36.76 -22.05
N GLN A 33 23.33 37.84 -22.21
CA GLN A 33 24.60 38.04 -21.51
C GLN A 33 24.43 38.35 -20.02
N PHE A 34 23.27 38.88 -19.62
CA PHE A 34 22.95 39.23 -18.23
C PHE A 34 21.73 38.46 -17.71
N PRO A 35 21.92 37.24 -17.14
CA PRO A 35 20.82 36.39 -16.65
C PRO A 35 19.95 37.02 -15.56
N ASN A 36 20.54 37.93 -14.78
CA ASN A 36 19.87 38.63 -13.68
C ASN A 36 19.03 39.85 -14.13
N GLY A 37 18.97 40.10 -15.44
CA GLY A 37 18.23 41.20 -16.05
C GLY A 37 19.10 42.42 -16.36
N VAL A 38 18.66 43.20 -17.35
CA VAL A 38 19.33 44.41 -17.86
C VAL A 38 18.55 45.64 -17.40
N SER A 39 19.21 46.61 -16.78
CA SER A 39 18.59 47.87 -16.38
C SER A 39 18.58 48.90 -17.52
N ASN A 40 17.70 49.91 -17.45
CA ASN A 40 17.68 51.02 -18.42
C ASN A 40 19.05 51.71 -18.59
N LYS A 41 19.81 51.84 -17.50
CA LYS A 41 21.17 52.44 -17.50
C LYS A 41 22.16 51.61 -18.34
N ILE A 42 22.05 50.29 -18.30
CA ILE A 42 22.91 49.39 -19.09
C ILE A 42 22.52 49.47 -20.57
N LEU A 43 21.21 49.53 -20.88
CA LEU A 43 20.73 49.75 -22.25
C LEU A 43 21.14 51.12 -22.82
N GLU A 44 21.21 52.16 -21.99
CA GLU A 44 21.73 53.49 -22.34
C GLU A 44 23.19 53.45 -22.75
N ASN A 45 24.03 52.76 -21.99
CA ASN A 45 25.47 52.70 -22.23
C ASN A 45 25.84 51.79 -23.40
N SER A 46 25.09 50.70 -23.61
CA SER A 46 25.34 49.77 -24.71
C SER A 46 24.90 50.31 -26.08
N PHE A 47 23.93 51.23 -26.11
CA PHE A 47 23.34 51.76 -27.33
C PHE A 47 23.30 53.31 -27.34
N PRO A 48 24.46 53.99 -27.42
CA PRO A 48 24.54 55.45 -27.37
C PRO A 48 24.07 56.15 -28.65
N ASN A 49 24.06 55.46 -29.80
CA ASN A 49 23.68 56.02 -31.11
C ASN A 49 22.17 55.89 -31.44
N ILE A 50 21.35 55.46 -30.47
CA ILE A 50 19.92 55.17 -30.67
C ILE A 50 19.08 56.12 -29.83
N THR A 51 18.05 56.71 -30.44
CA THR A 51 17.14 57.63 -29.76
C THR A 51 16.28 56.91 -28.71
N LEU A 52 15.89 57.61 -27.65
CA LEU A 52 15.06 57.08 -26.57
C LEU A 52 13.74 56.48 -27.11
N GLU A 53 13.13 57.13 -28.10
CA GLU A 53 11.86 56.71 -28.71
C GLU A 53 12.00 55.38 -29.47
N GLN A 54 13.06 55.21 -30.26
CA GLN A 54 13.32 53.96 -31.00
C GLN A 54 13.55 52.79 -30.06
N ARG A 55 14.24 53.02 -28.93
CA ARG A 55 14.48 52.00 -27.91
C ARG A 55 13.20 51.58 -27.21
N VAL A 56 12.37 52.53 -26.78
CA VAL A 56 11.09 52.25 -26.14
C VAL A 56 10.17 51.48 -27.09
N ASN A 57 10.15 51.83 -28.38
CA ASN A 57 9.39 51.09 -29.39
C ASN A 57 9.89 49.65 -29.57
N ALA A 58 11.20 49.41 -29.61
CA ALA A 58 11.76 48.06 -29.69
C ALA A 58 11.45 47.22 -28.43
N ILE A 59 11.56 47.80 -27.24
CA ILE A 59 11.22 47.14 -25.97
C ILE A 59 9.73 46.80 -25.92
N ASN A 60 8.86 47.74 -26.27
CA ASN A 60 7.42 47.52 -26.30
C ASN A 60 7.03 46.41 -27.29
N ARG A 61 7.71 46.32 -28.44
CA ARG A 61 7.55 45.21 -29.39
C ARG A 61 8.02 43.89 -28.80
N LEU A 62 9.18 43.84 -28.14
CA LEU A 62 9.69 42.62 -27.51
C LEU A 62 8.82 42.14 -26.34
N LEU A 63 8.21 43.07 -25.58
CA LEU A 63 7.22 42.79 -24.54
C LEU A 63 5.92 42.25 -25.16
N ALA A 64 5.43 42.87 -26.23
CA ALA A 64 4.25 42.42 -26.97
C ALA A 64 4.46 41.05 -27.64
N LEU A 65 5.68 40.78 -28.14
CA LEU A 65 6.12 39.50 -28.67
C LEU A 65 6.51 38.48 -27.59
N HIS A 66 6.34 38.83 -26.30
CA HIS A 66 6.53 37.91 -25.18
C HIS A 66 7.93 37.31 -25.03
N LYS A 67 8.96 37.96 -25.60
CA LYS A 67 10.36 37.49 -25.55
C LYS A 67 11.11 37.94 -24.29
N ILE A 68 10.67 39.04 -23.67
CA ILE A 68 11.26 39.62 -22.45
C ILE A 68 10.17 39.94 -21.42
N ASP A 69 10.55 39.95 -20.14
CA ASP A 69 9.72 40.34 -19.00
C ASP A 69 10.25 41.61 -18.35
N LEU A 70 9.34 42.50 -17.96
CA LEU A 70 9.61 43.69 -17.16
C LEU A 70 9.47 43.36 -15.67
N LEU A 71 10.55 43.51 -14.91
CA LEU A 71 10.56 43.30 -13.47
C LEU A 71 11.01 44.59 -12.76
N THR A 72 10.56 44.77 -11.52
CA THR A 72 11.05 45.84 -10.65
C THR A 72 12.31 45.35 -9.93
N SER A 73 13.38 46.14 -9.93
CA SER A 73 14.62 45.79 -9.25
C SER A 73 14.40 45.70 -7.74
N SER A 74 14.95 44.66 -7.10
CA SER A 74 14.96 44.52 -5.64
C SER A 74 16.02 45.38 -4.96
N THR A 75 17.03 45.85 -5.70
CA THR A 75 18.19 46.58 -5.15
C THR A 75 17.98 48.10 -5.13
N GLU A 76 17.16 48.64 -6.04
CA GLU A 76 16.77 50.04 -6.10
C GLU A 76 15.27 50.15 -6.37
N PRO A 77 14.44 50.62 -5.41
CA PRO A 77 13.01 50.80 -5.63
C PRO A 77 12.76 51.89 -6.68
N GLY A 78 11.98 51.57 -7.70
CA GLY A 78 11.67 52.47 -8.83
C GLY A 78 12.48 52.22 -10.10
N THR A 79 13.45 51.30 -10.08
CA THR A 79 14.22 50.92 -11.26
C THR A 79 13.65 49.66 -11.92
N TYR A 80 13.45 49.69 -13.23
CA TYR A 80 13.00 48.54 -14.02
C TYR A 80 14.17 47.75 -14.59
N ILE A 81 14.06 46.41 -14.57
CA ILE A 81 14.99 45.48 -15.19
C ILE A 81 14.24 44.63 -16.22
N TYR A 82 14.86 44.40 -17.38
CA TYR A 82 14.33 43.54 -18.43
C TYR A 82 15.08 42.21 -18.41
N ARG A 83 14.36 41.10 -18.31
CA ARG A 83 14.94 39.76 -18.33
C ARG A 83 14.37 38.98 -19.50
N ILE A 84 15.16 38.13 -20.13
CA ILE A 84 14.62 37.18 -21.09
C ILE A 84 13.65 36.25 -20.39
N ARG A 85 12.55 35.95 -21.07
CA ARG A 85 11.60 34.97 -20.59
C ARG A 85 12.22 33.58 -20.81
N ASP A 86 12.77 33.00 -19.73
CA ASP A 86 13.31 31.63 -19.76
C ASP A 86 12.22 30.66 -20.22
N GLN A 87 12.36 30.12 -21.44
CA GLN A 87 11.58 28.95 -21.86
C GLN A 87 11.96 27.69 -21.06
N ILE A 88 13.10 27.72 -20.34
CA ILE A 88 13.72 26.55 -19.73
C ILE A 88 13.10 26.19 -18.37
N ASN A 89 12.57 27.16 -17.62
CA ASN A 89 11.83 26.88 -16.37
C ASN A 89 10.34 26.52 -16.59
N LYS A 90 9.96 26.27 -17.84
CA LYS A 90 8.69 25.63 -18.27
C LYS A 90 8.92 24.26 -18.92
N SER A 91 10.06 23.64 -18.68
CA SER A 91 10.21 22.19 -18.82
C SER A 91 9.51 21.58 -17.59
N ASN A 92 8.27 21.08 -17.67
CA ASN A 92 8.00 19.79 -18.33
C ASN A 92 6.52 19.54 -18.71
N SER A 93 5.64 20.55 -18.90
CA SER A 93 4.24 20.24 -19.29
C SER A 93 3.38 21.34 -19.92
N SER A 94 3.80 22.61 -19.94
CA SER A 94 2.84 23.72 -20.13
C SER A 94 2.94 24.48 -21.46
N ILE A 95 3.79 24.08 -22.42
CA ILE A 95 4.02 24.88 -23.65
C ILE A 95 3.39 24.29 -24.93
N SER A 96 3.19 22.98 -25.05
CA SER A 96 2.60 22.39 -26.27
C SER A 96 1.07 22.40 -26.31
N ILE A 97 0.38 22.45 -25.16
CA ILE A 97 -1.09 22.35 -25.08
C ILE A 97 -1.78 23.73 -25.01
N GLY A 98 -1.02 24.79 -24.71
CA GLY A 98 -1.54 26.16 -24.63
C GLY A 98 -2.14 26.69 -25.93
N ASN A 99 -1.88 26.05 -27.08
CA ASN A 99 -2.43 26.42 -28.38
C ASN A 99 -3.76 25.73 -28.72
N GLU A 100 -4.12 24.61 -28.07
CA GLU A 100 -5.43 23.93 -28.24
C GLU A 100 -6.52 24.49 -27.32
N ILE A 101 -6.11 25.25 -26.29
CA ILE A 101 -7.01 25.88 -25.32
C ILE A 101 -7.18 27.35 -25.71
N THR A 102 -8.23 27.64 -26.45
CA THR A 102 -8.56 29.00 -26.92
C THR A 102 -9.30 29.84 -25.88
N ASP A 103 -10.02 29.22 -24.94
CA ASP A 103 -10.79 29.93 -23.91
C ASP A 103 -9.92 30.20 -22.65
N PRO A 104 -9.79 31.47 -22.19
CA PRO A 104 -9.12 31.80 -20.94
C PRO A 104 -9.66 31.03 -19.72
N MET A 105 -10.96 30.73 -19.68
CA MET A 105 -11.56 29.98 -18.58
C MET A 105 -11.17 28.49 -18.61
N GLU A 106 -11.14 27.88 -19.80
CA GLU A 106 -10.62 26.51 -19.96
C GLU A 106 -9.16 26.44 -19.51
N ARG A 107 -8.35 27.46 -19.83
CA ARG A 107 -6.94 27.55 -19.43
C ARG A 107 -6.77 27.59 -17.91
N THR A 108 -7.57 28.39 -17.21
CA THR A 108 -7.53 28.44 -15.74
C THR A 108 -7.94 27.11 -15.11
N VAL A 109 -8.98 26.46 -15.63
CA VAL A 109 -9.40 25.13 -15.13
C VAL A 109 -8.31 24.10 -15.36
N TYR A 110 -7.69 24.10 -16.54
CA TYR A 110 -6.58 23.20 -16.86
C TYR A 110 -5.39 23.39 -15.90
N GLN A 111 -4.99 24.64 -15.64
CA GLN A 111 -3.91 24.95 -14.71
C GLN A 111 -4.20 24.42 -13.29
N ILE A 112 -5.42 24.56 -12.80
CA ILE A 112 -5.81 24.04 -11.47
C ILE A 112 -5.74 22.50 -11.41
N VAL A 113 -6.07 21.82 -12.51
CA VAL A 113 -5.97 20.37 -12.62
C VAL A 113 -4.49 19.95 -12.70
N GLU A 114 -3.66 20.68 -13.44
CA GLU A 114 -2.22 20.47 -13.51
C GLU A 114 -1.56 20.62 -12.12
N GLU A 115 -1.92 21.65 -11.36
CA GLU A 115 -1.46 21.87 -9.98
C GLU A 115 -1.85 20.74 -9.02
N SER A 116 -2.90 19.98 -9.32
CA SER A 116 -3.39 18.88 -8.45
C SER A 116 -2.62 17.56 -8.61
N GLY A 117 -1.80 17.45 -9.67
CA GLY A 117 -0.94 16.29 -9.89
C GLY A 117 -1.68 14.95 -9.92
N ASN A 118 -1.04 13.93 -9.37
CA ASN A 118 -1.46 12.52 -9.45
C ASN A 118 -2.63 12.17 -8.52
N LEU A 119 -2.87 13.01 -7.51
CA LEU A 119 -4.03 12.92 -6.62
C LEU A 119 -5.30 13.46 -7.30
N GLY A 120 -5.15 14.29 -8.33
CA GLY A 120 -6.25 14.94 -9.01
C GLY A 120 -7.07 15.87 -8.11
N ILE A 121 -8.14 16.42 -8.67
CA ILE A 121 -9.00 17.39 -7.97
C ILE A 121 -10.48 17.09 -8.18
N TRP A 122 -11.27 17.30 -7.13
CA TRP A 122 -12.71 17.08 -7.17
C TRP A 122 -13.42 18.27 -7.83
N MET A 123 -14.50 18.00 -8.57
CA MET A 123 -15.29 19.05 -9.23
C MET A 123 -15.73 20.17 -8.28
N ARG A 124 -16.05 19.83 -7.03
CA ARG A 124 -16.43 20.79 -5.99
C ARG A 124 -15.31 21.79 -5.71
N ASP A 125 -14.08 21.31 -5.66
CA ASP A 125 -12.92 22.13 -5.28
C ASP A 125 -12.45 22.99 -6.46
N ILE A 126 -12.54 22.46 -7.70
CA ILE A 126 -12.38 23.27 -8.92
C ILE A 126 -13.41 24.40 -8.93
N ARG A 127 -14.68 24.10 -8.61
CA ARG A 127 -15.75 25.10 -8.55
C ARG A 127 -15.43 26.20 -7.52
N PHE A 128 -14.94 25.84 -6.34
CA PHE A 128 -14.58 26.82 -5.31
C PHE A 128 -13.41 27.70 -5.74
N LYS A 129 -12.41 27.15 -6.44
CA LYS A 129 -11.25 27.92 -6.92
C LYS A 129 -11.61 28.87 -8.06
N VAL A 130 -12.36 28.42 -9.07
CA VAL A 130 -12.68 29.24 -10.27
C VAL A 130 -13.93 30.10 -10.07
N LYS A 131 -14.72 29.87 -9.01
CA LYS A 131 -15.98 30.57 -8.70
C LYS A 131 -16.98 30.57 -9.87
N LEU A 132 -17.02 29.47 -10.64
CA LEU A 132 -17.92 29.31 -11.79
C LEU A 132 -19.24 28.64 -11.41
N SER A 133 -20.26 28.84 -12.26
CA SER A 133 -21.50 28.07 -12.18
C SER A 133 -21.25 26.60 -12.53
N PRO A 134 -21.97 25.64 -11.91
CA PRO A 134 -21.75 24.21 -12.16
C PRO A 134 -22.02 23.81 -13.60
N THR A 135 -22.94 24.50 -14.30
CA THR A 135 -23.28 24.22 -15.70
C THR A 135 -22.13 24.55 -16.64
N ILE A 136 -21.46 25.68 -16.43
CA ILE A 136 -20.32 26.11 -17.25
C ILE A 136 -19.12 25.20 -16.98
N LEU A 137 -18.84 24.91 -15.71
CA LEU A 137 -17.73 24.03 -15.33
C LEU A 137 -17.86 22.64 -15.95
N ASN A 138 -19.08 22.06 -15.97
CA ASN A 138 -19.31 20.77 -16.62
C ASN A 138 -19.08 20.80 -18.14
N LYS A 139 -19.40 21.92 -18.82
CA LYS A 139 -19.12 22.08 -20.25
C LYS A 139 -17.61 22.14 -20.51
N ILE A 140 -16.89 22.91 -19.71
CA ILE A 140 -15.42 23.04 -19.80
C ILE A 140 -14.73 21.70 -19.54
N LEU A 141 -15.11 20.99 -18.47
CA LEU A 141 -14.52 19.68 -18.14
C LEU A 141 -14.77 18.66 -19.25
N LYS A 142 -15.97 18.63 -19.85
CA LYS A 142 -16.26 17.77 -21.01
C LYS A 142 -15.46 18.16 -22.25
N SER A 143 -15.27 19.46 -22.50
CA SER A 143 -14.43 19.97 -23.59
C SER A 143 -12.98 19.49 -23.42
N LEU A 144 -12.39 19.70 -22.24
CA LEU A 144 -11.03 19.26 -21.92
C LEU A 144 -10.86 17.74 -21.94
N GLU A 145 -11.88 16.98 -21.53
CA GLU A 145 -11.90 15.52 -21.61
C GLU A 145 -11.99 15.03 -23.07
N SER A 146 -12.82 15.68 -23.90
CA SER A 146 -12.94 15.36 -25.32
C SER A 146 -11.65 15.63 -26.11
N LYS A 147 -10.90 16.65 -25.72
CA LYS A 147 -9.56 16.97 -26.24
C LYS A 147 -8.46 16.05 -25.71
N LYS A 148 -8.79 15.10 -24.81
CA LYS A 148 -7.83 14.20 -24.12
C LYS A 148 -6.72 14.95 -23.36
N LEU A 149 -7.04 16.14 -22.83
CA LEU A 149 -6.10 16.92 -21.99
C LEU A 149 -6.21 16.51 -20.52
N ILE A 150 -7.45 16.20 -20.10
CA ILE A 150 -7.75 15.68 -18.77
C ILE A 150 -8.47 14.34 -18.89
N LYS A 151 -8.44 13.55 -17.81
CA LYS A 151 -9.24 12.35 -17.65
C LYS A 151 -9.96 12.36 -16.31
N ALA A 152 -11.12 11.71 -16.27
CA ALA A 152 -11.88 11.50 -15.04
C ALA A 152 -11.59 10.10 -14.49
N VAL A 153 -11.06 10.03 -13.27
CA VAL A 153 -10.85 8.79 -12.52
C VAL A 153 -11.84 8.76 -11.35
N LYS A 154 -12.45 7.61 -11.06
CA LYS A 154 -13.27 7.47 -9.85
C LYS A 154 -12.40 6.97 -8.71
N SER A 155 -12.46 7.65 -7.57
CA SER A 155 -11.74 7.27 -6.36
C SER A 155 -12.44 6.11 -5.67
N VAL A 156 -11.69 5.06 -5.34
CA VAL A 156 -12.19 3.91 -4.57
C VAL A 156 -12.49 4.30 -3.12
N HIS A 157 -11.58 5.04 -2.47
CA HIS A 157 -11.70 5.43 -1.06
C HIS A 157 -12.78 6.48 -0.78
N ALA A 158 -13.18 7.27 -1.78
CA ALA A 158 -14.11 8.38 -1.61
C ALA A 158 -15.52 8.08 -2.18
N ASN A 159 -16.05 6.87 -1.97
CA ASN A 159 -17.38 6.44 -2.46
C ASN A 159 -17.56 6.65 -3.97
N LYS A 160 -16.58 6.25 -4.80
CA LYS A 160 -16.65 6.36 -6.27
C LYS A 160 -16.81 7.80 -6.79
N LYS A 161 -16.40 8.81 -6.00
CA LYS A 161 -16.35 10.21 -6.45
C LYS A 161 -15.37 10.39 -7.60
N LYS A 162 -15.76 11.18 -8.60
CA LYS A 162 -14.89 11.53 -9.74
C LYS A 162 -13.86 12.57 -9.35
N VAL A 163 -12.61 12.28 -9.64
CA VAL A 163 -11.46 13.19 -9.57
C VAL A 163 -10.97 13.43 -10.99
N TYR A 164 -10.55 14.66 -11.28
CA TYR A 164 -10.00 15.04 -12.58
C TYR A 164 -8.49 15.19 -12.46
N MET A 165 -7.76 14.69 -13.45
CA MET A 165 -6.31 14.79 -13.53
C MET A 165 -5.87 14.88 -14.98
N LEU A 166 -4.60 15.19 -15.22
CA LEU A 166 -4.05 15.22 -16.58
C LEU A 166 -4.11 13.83 -17.24
N TYR A 167 -4.31 13.82 -18.56
CA TYR A 167 -4.49 12.58 -19.32
C TYR A 167 -3.24 11.68 -19.26
N GLU A 168 -2.06 12.26 -19.40
CA GLU A 168 -0.77 11.56 -19.43
C GLU A 168 -0.35 11.04 -18.04
N LEU A 169 -0.92 11.58 -16.96
CA LEU A 169 -0.48 11.28 -15.61
C LEU A 169 -1.12 10.00 -15.07
N THR A 170 -0.33 9.09 -14.50
CA THR A 170 -0.86 7.89 -13.85
C THR A 170 -1.50 8.25 -12.50
N PRO A 171 -2.71 7.76 -12.20
CA PRO A 171 -3.37 8.03 -10.92
C PRO A 171 -2.59 7.40 -9.77
N ASP A 172 -2.59 8.09 -8.64
CA ASP A 172 -1.95 7.58 -7.42
C ASP A 172 -2.66 6.30 -6.91
N PRO A 173 -1.91 5.30 -6.41
CA PRO A 173 -2.49 4.09 -5.82
C PRO A 173 -3.50 4.36 -4.69
N SER A 174 -3.34 5.46 -3.95
CA SER A 174 -4.29 5.89 -2.92
C SER A 174 -5.67 6.24 -3.49
N ILE A 175 -5.81 6.45 -4.80
CA ILE A 175 -7.08 6.77 -5.44
C ILE A 175 -7.65 5.58 -6.16
N THR A 176 -6.79 4.83 -6.87
CA THR A 176 -7.20 3.62 -7.60
C THR A 176 -7.41 2.42 -6.69
N GLY A 177 -6.90 2.44 -5.45
CA GLY A 177 -6.90 1.30 -4.55
C GLY A 177 -5.70 0.37 -4.75
N GLY A 178 -4.77 0.71 -5.65
CA GLY A 178 -3.57 -0.06 -5.93
C GLY A 178 -3.84 -1.35 -6.70
N THR A 179 -2.99 -2.35 -6.47
CA THR A 179 -2.91 -3.61 -7.23
C THR A 179 -4.15 -4.52 -7.10
N TRP A 180 -5.01 -4.28 -6.10
CA TRP A 180 -6.18 -5.13 -5.81
C TRP A 180 -7.47 -4.70 -6.50
N TYR A 181 -7.41 -3.62 -7.29
CA TYR A 181 -8.57 -3.05 -7.95
C TYR A 181 -8.33 -2.95 -9.45
N SER A 182 -9.31 -3.38 -10.23
CA SER A 182 -9.37 -3.19 -11.67
C SER A 182 -10.73 -2.61 -12.01
N ASP A 183 -10.75 -1.61 -12.89
CA ASP A 183 -11.97 -0.88 -13.27
C ASP A 183 -12.83 -0.38 -12.09
N GLN A 184 -12.19 -0.09 -10.95
CA GLN A 184 -12.79 0.36 -9.68
C GLN A 184 -13.63 -0.71 -8.95
N GLU A 185 -13.43 -1.98 -9.29
CA GLU A 185 -13.97 -3.12 -8.58
C GLU A 185 -12.84 -3.86 -7.88
N PHE A 186 -13.14 -4.39 -6.69
CA PHE A 186 -12.17 -5.17 -5.92
C PHE A 186 -12.07 -6.57 -6.52
N GLU A 187 -10.86 -6.98 -6.89
CA GLU A 187 -10.62 -8.30 -7.47
C GLU A 187 -10.49 -9.38 -6.39
N ALA A 188 -11.60 -9.71 -5.73
CA ALA A 188 -11.63 -10.70 -4.64
C ALA A 188 -11.07 -12.08 -5.08
N GLU A 189 -11.38 -12.49 -6.31
CA GLU A 189 -10.96 -13.78 -6.85
C GLU A 189 -9.45 -13.83 -7.11
N PHE A 190 -8.87 -12.73 -7.58
CA PHE A 190 -7.43 -12.61 -7.76
C PHE A 190 -6.68 -12.68 -6.43
N VAL A 191 -7.17 -11.95 -5.41
CA VAL A 191 -6.62 -12.02 -4.04
C VAL A 191 -6.72 -13.42 -3.47
N ARG A 192 -7.85 -14.12 -3.68
CA ARG A 192 -8.05 -15.51 -3.24
C ARG A 192 -7.04 -16.45 -3.90
N ILE A 193 -6.87 -16.36 -5.21
CA ILE A 193 -5.91 -17.18 -5.96
C ILE A 193 -4.49 -16.92 -5.45
N LEU A 194 -4.08 -15.66 -5.28
CA LEU A 194 -2.75 -15.34 -4.76
C LEU A 194 -2.54 -15.84 -3.33
N ASN A 195 -3.55 -15.74 -2.46
CA ASN A 195 -3.50 -16.31 -1.12
C ASN A 195 -3.24 -17.82 -1.16
N GLU A 196 -3.97 -18.55 -2.00
CA GLU A 196 -3.79 -19.98 -2.20
C GLU A 196 -2.42 -20.33 -2.79
N GLN A 197 -1.93 -19.57 -3.77
CA GLN A 197 -0.59 -19.80 -4.35
C GLN A 197 0.53 -19.53 -3.34
N CYS A 198 0.44 -18.45 -2.57
CA CYS A 198 1.40 -18.16 -1.49
C CYS A 198 1.44 -19.27 -0.44
N ALA A 199 0.27 -19.76 -0.02
CA ALA A 199 0.19 -20.86 0.94
C ALA A 199 0.82 -22.13 0.37
N ARG A 200 0.47 -22.50 -0.87
CA ARG A 200 1.01 -23.68 -1.54
C ARG A 200 2.53 -23.64 -1.67
N LEU A 201 3.10 -22.50 -2.08
CA LEU A 201 4.56 -22.34 -2.19
C LEU A 201 5.28 -22.54 -0.85
N LEU A 202 4.69 -22.05 0.24
CA LEU A 202 5.26 -22.22 1.58
C LEU A 202 5.11 -23.66 2.10
N ASP A 203 4.02 -24.35 1.74
CA ASP A 203 3.83 -25.78 2.02
C ASP A 203 4.84 -26.63 1.26
N GLU A 204 4.99 -26.41 -0.05
CA GLU A 204 5.97 -27.09 -0.91
C GLU A 204 7.39 -26.90 -0.36
N ARG A 205 7.78 -25.67 -0.02
CA ARG A 205 9.09 -25.38 0.59
C ARG A 205 9.31 -26.15 1.90
N ARG A 206 8.28 -26.28 2.73
CA ARG A 206 8.33 -27.04 3.98
C ARG A 206 8.48 -28.54 3.72
N GLU A 207 7.75 -29.07 2.76
CA GLU A 207 7.83 -30.50 2.39
C GLU A 207 9.19 -30.85 1.80
N GLU A 208 9.71 -30.03 0.86
CA GLU A 208 11.06 -30.18 0.33
C GLU A 208 12.13 -30.15 1.43
N SER A 209 11.96 -29.28 2.43
CA SER A 209 12.87 -29.17 3.55
C SER A 209 12.86 -30.43 4.43
N ILE A 210 11.68 -31.04 4.62
CA ILE A 210 11.53 -32.31 5.35
C ILE A 210 12.22 -33.45 4.61
N GLU A 211 12.05 -33.52 3.29
CA GLU A 211 12.68 -34.54 2.45
C GLU A 211 14.20 -34.39 2.38
N LYS A 212 14.71 -33.15 2.25
CA LYS A 212 16.15 -32.87 2.19
C LYS A 212 16.87 -33.13 3.51
N PHE A 213 16.22 -32.89 4.64
CA PHE A 213 16.83 -32.97 5.97
C PHE A 213 16.00 -33.81 6.94
N PRO A 214 15.88 -35.14 6.73
CA PRO A 214 15.01 -36.00 7.55
C PRO A 214 15.52 -36.17 8.99
N ASN A 215 16.84 -36.10 9.20
CA ASN A 215 17.48 -36.37 10.50
C ASN A 215 18.00 -35.10 11.21
N ASP A 216 17.84 -33.91 10.62
CA ASP A 216 18.30 -32.63 11.18
C ASP A 216 17.13 -31.65 11.34
N PRO A 217 16.47 -31.63 12.51
CA PRO A 217 15.35 -30.73 12.78
C PRO A 217 15.72 -29.24 12.72
N PHE A 218 16.98 -28.89 12.98
CA PHE A 218 17.43 -27.50 12.96
C PHE A 218 17.56 -26.99 11.53
N LEU A 219 18.18 -27.79 10.66
CA LEU A 219 18.33 -27.46 9.25
C LEU A 219 17.01 -27.56 8.49
N GLN A 220 16.15 -28.52 8.86
CA GLN A 220 14.76 -28.61 8.40
C GLN A 220 14.00 -27.32 8.75
N ARG A 221 14.04 -26.88 10.01
CA ARG A 221 13.37 -25.62 10.40
C ARG A 221 13.90 -24.42 9.61
N THR A 222 15.21 -24.30 9.47
CA THR A 222 15.84 -23.12 8.86
C THR A 222 15.60 -23.06 7.35
N SER A 223 15.64 -24.20 6.65
CA SER A 223 15.42 -24.29 5.21
C SER A 223 13.93 -24.25 4.79
N SER A 224 13.00 -24.42 5.75
CA SER A 224 11.56 -24.25 5.51
C SER A 224 11.13 -22.79 5.34
N PHE A 225 11.99 -21.82 5.65
CA PHE A 225 11.68 -20.40 5.50
C PHE A 225 11.89 -19.91 4.06
N MET A 226 11.08 -18.93 3.66
CA MET A 226 11.19 -18.21 2.39
C MET A 226 11.14 -16.71 2.65
N SER A 227 11.90 -15.93 1.87
CA SER A 227 11.89 -14.46 1.99
C SER A 227 10.76 -13.82 1.19
N SER A 228 10.31 -12.61 1.57
CA SER A 228 9.30 -11.88 0.81
C SER A 228 9.76 -11.55 -0.62
N SER A 229 11.03 -11.19 -0.81
CA SER A 229 11.61 -10.96 -2.15
C SER A 229 11.63 -12.21 -3.04
N GLU A 230 11.91 -13.37 -2.45
CA GLU A 230 11.92 -14.64 -3.18
C GLU A 230 10.50 -15.03 -3.62
N LEU A 231 9.52 -14.93 -2.71
CA LEU A 231 8.10 -15.17 -3.03
C LEU A 231 7.62 -14.29 -4.18
N VAL A 232 7.93 -13.00 -4.14
CA VAL A 232 7.55 -12.04 -5.19
C VAL A 232 8.15 -12.43 -6.54
N SER A 233 9.43 -12.84 -6.56
CA SER A 233 10.10 -13.25 -7.80
C SER A 233 9.44 -14.49 -8.41
N ILE A 234 9.10 -15.49 -7.58
CA ILE A 234 8.46 -16.73 -8.02
C ILE A 234 7.04 -16.44 -8.53
N ILE A 235 6.26 -15.67 -7.78
CA ILE A 235 4.87 -15.35 -8.16
C ILE A 235 4.81 -14.54 -9.46
N ASN A 236 5.69 -13.55 -9.63
CA ASN A 236 5.76 -12.79 -10.88
C ASN A 236 6.22 -13.67 -12.06
N GLN A 237 7.11 -14.64 -11.82
CA GLN A 237 7.54 -15.61 -12.84
C GLN A 237 6.42 -16.58 -13.26
N MET A 238 5.50 -16.91 -12.35
CA MET A 238 4.34 -17.76 -12.66
C MET A 238 3.34 -17.08 -13.63
N GLY A 239 3.41 -15.76 -13.81
CA GLY A 239 2.56 -15.04 -14.77
C GLY A 239 1.08 -15.02 -14.41
N ILE A 240 0.74 -15.11 -13.12
CA ILE A 240 -0.66 -15.10 -12.63
C ILE A 240 -1.32 -13.74 -12.86
N SER A 241 -0.53 -12.66 -12.78
CA SER A 241 -0.98 -11.28 -12.87
C SER A 241 -0.43 -10.63 -14.14
N THR A 242 -1.25 -9.77 -14.76
CA THR A 242 -0.79 -8.86 -15.83
C THR A 242 0.04 -7.70 -15.26
N VAL A 243 -0.20 -7.35 -14.00
CA VAL A 243 0.50 -6.28 -13.27
C VAL A 243 1.64 -6.90 -12.46
N THR A 244 2.81 -6.27 -12.49
CA THR A 244 3.97 -6.68 -11.69
C THR A 244 3.70 -6.42 -10.20
N LEU A 245 3.72 -7.48 -9.39
CA LEU A 245 3.47 -7.39 -7.96
C LEU A 245 4.70 -6.89 -7.21
N THR A 246 4.50 -6.00 -6.24
CA THR A 246 5.57 -5.49 -5.38
C THR A 246 5.73 -6.35 -4.11
N VAL A 247 6.85 -6.17 -3.40
CA VAL A 247 7.08 -6.83 -2.10
C VAL A 247 5.99 -6.47 -1.08
N GLN A 248 5.54 -5.22 -1.07
CA GLN A 248 4.50 -4.76 -0.15
C GLN A 248 3.15 -5.45 -0.43
N ASP A 249 2.81 -5.67 -1.71
CA ASP A 249 1.59 -6.36 -2.10
C ASP A 249 1.59 -7.80 -1.56
N ILE A 250 2.67 -8.55 -1.80
CA ILE A 250 2.79 -9.92 -1.30
C ILE A 250 2.84 -9.96 0.22
N GLU A 251 3.54 -9.05 0.89
CA GLU A 251 3.53 -9.00 2.36
C GLU A 251 2.14 -8.75 2.94
N SER A 252 1.29 -7.99 2.25
CA SER A 252 -0.11 -7.80 2.66
C SER A 252 -0.93 -9.10 2.51
N ILE A 253 -0.71 -9.89 1.45
CA ILE A 253 -1.32 -11.21 1.29
C ILE A 253 -0.82 -12.18 2.36
N LEU A 254 0.49 -12.21 2.63
CA LEU A 254 1.07 -13.06 3.67
C LEU A 254 0.52 -12.69 5.05
N TYR A 255 0.22 -11.42 5.32
CA TYR A 255 -0.44 -11.01 6.55
C TYR A 255 -1.81 -11.68 6.72
N THR A 256 -2.60 -11.80 5.65
CA THR A 256 -3.89 -12.53 5.71
C THR A 256 -3.69 -14.00 6.06
N LEU A 257 -2.65 -14.66 5.54
CA LEU A 257 -2.31 -16.04 5.89
C LEU A 257 -1.83 -16.20 7.34
N ILE A 258 -1.19 -15.18 7.91
CA ILE A 258 -0.86 -15.14 9.34
C ILE A 258 -2.14 -15.04 10.17
N CYS A 259 -3.08 -14.18 9.77
CA CYS A 259 -4.38 -14.05 10.43
C CYS A 259 -5.19 -15.35 10.37
N ASP A 260 -5.10 -16.10 9.27
CA ASP A 260 -5.69 -17.44 9.13
C ASP A 260 -4.99 -18.50 10.01
N GLY A 261 -3.83 -18.19 10.61
CA GLY A 261 -3.04 -19.13 11.40
C GLY A 261 -2.33 -20.21 10.58
N LYS A 262 -2.19 -20.01 9.26
CA LYS A 262 -1.56 -20.99 8.34
C LYS A 262 -0.04 -20.83 8.27
N ILE A 263 0.49 -19.63 8.50
CA ILE A 263 1.92 -19.34 8.36
C ILE A 263 2.44 -18.55 9.57
N GLU A 264 3.75 -18.61 9.81
CA GLU A 264 4.45 -17.71 10.75
C GLU A 264 5.43 -16.79 10.03
N LYS A 265 5.66 -15.64 10.65
CA LYS A 265 6.67 -14.65 10.24
C LYS A 265 7.81 -14.61 11.26
N MET A 266 9.04 -14.60 10.75
CA MET A 266 10.25 -14.35 11.51
C MET A 266 10.97 -13.14 10.91
N ILE A 267 11.46 -12.24 11.76
CA ILE A 267 12.24 -11.09 11.32
C ILE A 267 13.70 -11.35 11.67
N VAL A 268 14.56 -11.34 10.67
CA VAL A 268 16.00 -11.58 10.82
C VAL A 268 16.76 -10.31 10.45
N ALA A 269 17.88 -10.04 11.13
CA ALA A 269 18.79 -9.00 10.70
C ALA A 269 19.52 -9.46 9.43
N SER A 270 19.48 -8.68 8.37
CA SER A 270 20.22 -9.00 7.15
C SER A 270 21.71 -9.06 7.45
N THR A 271 22.31 -10.22 7.22
CA THR A 271 23.75 -10.47 7.40
C THR A 271 24.58 -10.07 6.20
N THR A 272 23.99 -9.49 5.15
CA THR A 272 24.75 -8.97 4.01
C THR A 272 25.65 -7.82 4.48
N MET A 273 26.97 -8.02 4.39
CA MET A 273 28.06 -7.19 4.92
C MET A 273 28.02 -5.69 4.55
N ASN A 274 27.11 -5.23 3.69
CA ASN A 274 27.07 -3.87 3.14
C ASN A 274 25.75 -3.12 3.38
N ALA A 275 24.81 -3.63 4.19
CA ALA A 275 23.55 -2.93 4.45
C ALA A 275 23.28 -2.83 5.97
N ASN A 276 23.71 -1.72 6.56
CA ASN A 276 23.42 -1.33 7.94
C ASN A 276 21.96 -1.65 8.34
N GLY A 277 21.77 -2.67 9.19
CA GLY A 277 20.54 -2.87 9.95
C GLY A 277 19.25 -3.16 9.17
N THR A 278 19.35 -3.56 7.90
CA THR A 278 18.13 -3.90 7.13
C THR A 278 17.49 -5.17 7.67
N LYS A 279 16.21 -5.09 8.06
CA LYS A 279 15.43 -6.22 8.57
C LYS A 279 14.88 -7.01 7.38
N GLN A 280 15.05 -8.32 7.39
CA GLN A 280 14.48 -9.22 6.40
C GLN A 280 13.31 -10.01 7.01
N ASN A 281 12.19 -10.04 6.29
CA ASN A 281 11.01 -10.82 6.66
C ASN A 281 11.11 -12.21 6.02
N LEU A 282 11.05 -13.24 6.86
CA LEU A 282 11.00 -14.64 6.46
C LEU A 282 9.66 -15.25 6.88
N TYR A 283 9.14 -16.16 6.07
CA TYR A 283 7.85 -16.80 6.24
C TYR A 283 7.98 -18.31 6.11
N LYS A 284 7.22 -19.08 6.90
CA LYS A 284 7.10 -20.53 6.72
C LYS A 284 5.68 -20.98 6.99
N SER A 285 5.29 -22.10 6.38
CA SER A 285 4.02 -22.76 6.66
C SER A 285 4.02 -23.46 8.04
N ILE A 286 2.86 -23.47 8.68
CA ILE A 286 2.58 -24.18 9.93
C ILE A 286 1.41 -25.14 9.71
N LYS A 287 1.57 -26.39 10.17
CA LYS A 287 0.44 -27.31 10.34
C LYS A 287 -0.15 -27.11 11.74
N SER A 288 -1.47 -26.95 11.83
CA SER A 288 -2.16 -26.90 13.13
C SER A 288 -1.85 -28.17 13.91
N MET A 289 -1.45 -27.99 15.16
CA MET A 289 -1.12 -29.10 16.08
C MET A 289 -2.39 -29.74 16.69
N ILE A 290 -3.54 -29.06 16.55
CA ILE A 290 -4.79 -29.45 17.20
C ILE A 290 -5.90 -29.45 16.14
N ASP A 291 -6.68 -30.52 16.13
CA ASP A 291 -7.90 -30.60 15.34
C ASP A 291 -8.98 -29.64 15.85
N SER A 292 -9.97 -29.34 15.01
CA SER A 292 -11.14 -28.56 15.42
C SER A 292 -11.82 -29.18 16.66
N ALA A 293 -12.08 -28.34 17.65
CA ALA A 293 -12.68 -28.76 18.92
C ALA A 293 -14.02 -29.50 18.71
N PRO A 294 -14.36 -30.49 19.56
CA PRO A 294 -15.62 -31.24 19.41
C PRO A 294 -16.88 -30.35 19.44
N ILE A 295 -16.83 -29.20 20.13
CA ILE A 295 -17.97 -28.28 20.26
C ILE A 295 -18.38 -27.66 18.92
N VAL A 296 -17.44 -27.39 18.00
CA VAL A 296 -17.77 -26.88 16.65
C VAL A 296 -18.30 -27.97 15.73
N ARG A 297 -18.08 -29.26 16.07
CA ARG A 297 -18.72 -30.40 15.39
C ARG A 297 -20.14 -30.65 15.89
N ASN A 298 -20.46 -30.14 17.08
CA ASN A 298 -21.81 -30.16 17.63
C ASN A 298 -22.59 -28.96 17.08
N PRO A 299 -23.77 -29.15 16.48
CA PRO A 299 -24.57 -28.05 15.94
C PRO A 299 -24.91 -26.97 16.98
N CYS A 300 -25.01 -27.34 18.26
CA CYS A 300 -25.29 -26.38 19.33
C CYS A 300 -24.13 -25.38 19.51
N GLY A 301 -22.89 -25.80 19.25
CA GLY A 301 -21.71 -24.94 19.40
C GLY A 301 -21.58 -23.83 18.35
N ILE A 302 -22.36 -23.91 17.27
CA ILE A 302 -22.42 -22.89 16.20
C ILE A 302 -23.84 -22.34 16.01
N CYS A 303 -24.78 -22.70 16.89
CA CYS A 303 -26.18 -22.34 16.73
C CYS A 303 -26.39 -20.85 17.04
N PRO A 304 -26.89 -20.03 16.09
CA PRO A 304 -27.09 -18.60 16.31
C PRO A 304 -28.24 -18.30 17.29
N ILE A 305 -29.17 -19.25 17.47
CA ILE A 305 -30.33 -19.15 18.37
C ILE A 305 -30.17 -20.04 19.61
N PHE A 306 -28.93 -20.34 19.99
CA PHE A 306 -28.62 -21.22 21.12
C PHE A 306 -29.31 -20.74 22.41
N ASN A 307 -29.29 -19.43 22.68
CA ASN A 307 -29.86 -18.85 23.89
C ASN A 307 -31.39 -18.91 23.95
N ASP A 308 -32.05 -19.02 22.79
CA ASP A 308 -33.52 -19.08 22.71
C ASP A 308 -34.04 -20.53 22.75
N CYS A 309 -33.14 -21.51 22.61
CA CYS A 309 -33.48 -22.92 22.58
C CYS A 309 -33.68 -23.48 24.00
N HIS A 310 -34.91 -23.88 24.31
CA HIS A 310 -35.30 -24.44 25.61
C HIS A 310 -36.04 -25.76 25.44
N ASP A 311 -36.25 -26.49 26.55
CA ASP A 311 -37.03 -27.73 26.54
C ASP A 311 -38.52 -27.48 26.25
N GLU A 312 -39.00 -26.29 26.61
CA GLU A 312 -40.37 -25.83 26.43
C GLU A 312 -40.38 -24.50 25.65
N GLY A 313 -41.28 -24.36 24.67
CA GLY A 313 -41.41 -23.14 23.85
C GLY A 313 -41.48 -23.39 22.35
N LEU A 314 -41.34 -22.32 21.54
CA LEU A 314 -41.40 -22.40 20.08
C LEU A 314 -40.11 -23.00 19.48
N ILE A 315 -38.96 -22.66 20.07
CA ILE A 315 -37.63 -23.13 19.67
C ILE A 315 -37.18 -24.18 20.67
N THR A 316 -37.29 -25.44 20.28
CA THR A 316 -36.83 -26.57 21.08
C THR A 316 -35.92 -27.46 20.25
N PRO A 317 -35.06 -28.29 20.87
CA PRO A 317 -34.27 -29.29 20.16
C PRO A 317 -35.13 -30.27 19.33
N LYS A 318 -36.43 -30.41 19.68
CA LYS A 318 -37.38 -31.28 19.00
C LYS A 318 -38.05 -30.59 17.80
N THR A 319 -38.46 -29.32 17.95
CA THR A 319 -39.20 -28.57 16.90
C THR A 319 -38.29 -28.11 15.76
N LEU A 320 -37.00 -27.88 16.04
CA LEU A 320 -35.97 -27.53 15.04
C LEU A 320 -35.73 -28.63 13.98
N LYS A 321 -36.29 -29.84 14.15
CA LYS A 321 -36.20 -30.95 13.20
C LYS A 321 -36.96 -30.74 11.89
N SER A 322 -37.93 -29.82 11.83
CA SER A 322 -39.01 -29.90 10.84
C SER A 322 -38.95 -28.92 9.66
N ASN A 323 -38.18 -27.83 9.68
CA ASN A 323 -38.42 -26.76 8.70
C ASN A 323 -37.24 -26.00 8.09
N ASP A 324 -36.01 -26.51 8.14
CA ASP A 324 -34.95 -26.00 7.26
C ASP A 324 -33.97 -27.10 6.91
N TYR A 325 -33.64 -27.23 5.62
CA TYR A 325 -32.64 -28.16 5.11
C TYR A 325 -31.26 -27.97 5.78
N HIS A 326 -30.95 -26.75 6.26
CA HIS A 326 -29.76 -26.45 7.07
C HIS A 326 -29.85 -26.90 8.55
N LYS A 327 -31.04 -27.23 9.07
CA LYS A 327 -31.27 -27.69 10.45
C LYS A 327 -31.35 -29.22 10.59
N GLN A 328 -31.40 -29.96 9.49
CA GLN A 328 -31.72 -31.40 9.49
C GLN A 328 -30.57 -32.32 9.93
N GLN A 329 -29.31 -31.88 9.89
CA GLN A 329 -28.18 -32.72 10.31
C GLN A 329 -27.79 -32.59 11.80
N ALA A 330 -28.44 -31.66 12.52
CA ALA A 330 -28.02 -31.24 13.85
C ALA A 330 -28.49 -32.17 14.99
N CYS A 331 -29.78 -32.42 15.14
CA CYS A 331 -30.30 -33.03 16.37
C CYS A 331 -30.48 -34.56 16.33
N HIS A 332 -30.15 -35.23 15.22
CA HIS A 332 -30.42 -36.68 15.09
C HIS A 332 -29.41 -37.56 15.84
N LEU A 333 -28.20 -37.06 16.13
CA LEU A 333 -27.15 -37.84 16.81
C LEU A 333 -27.23 -37.79 18.33
N ILE A 334 -27.82 -36.74 18.91
CA ILE A 334 -27.91 -36.60 20.38
C ILE A 334 -28.91 -37.61 20.97
N ASN A 335 -30.01 -37.95 20.29
CA ASN A 335 -30.97 -38.94 20.83
C ASN A 335 -30.61 -40.41 20.54
N ASN A 336 -29.79 -40.69 19.51
CA ASN A 336 -29.44 -42.08 19.14
C ASN A 336 -28.15 -42.61 19.81
N GLN A 337 -27.32 -41.74 20.39
CA GLN A 337 -26.15 -42.20 21.18
C GLN A 337 -26.43 -42.37 22.67
N PHE A 338 -27.39 -41.63 23.24
CA PHE A 338 -27.79 -41.82 24.63
C PHE A 338 -28.64 -43.08 24.83
N THR A 339 -29.47 -43.47 23.86
CA THR A 339 -30.28 -44.70 23.93
C THR A 339 -29.48 -45.99 23.72
N LYS A 340 -28.31 -45.94 23.06
CA LYS A 340 -27.39 -47.09 22.96
C LYS A 340 -26.45 -47.25 24.15
N ARG A 341 -26.22 -46.19 24.93
CA ARG A 341 -25.38 -46.25 26.15
C ARG A 341 -26.05 -47.02 27.29
N ASP A 342 -27.38 -47.11 27.31
CA ASP A 342 -28.10 -47.88 28.33
C ASP A 342 -28.03 -49.41 28.12
N HIS A 343 -27.73 -49.90 26.91
CA HIS A 343 -27.44 -51.33 26.66
C HIS A 343 -25.98 -51.73 26.90
N LEU A 344 -25.06 -50.76 26.97
CA LEU A 344 -23.64 -51.00 27.29
C LEU A 344 -23.35 -50.94 28.79
N LYS A 345 -24.17 -50.21 29.57
CA LYS A 345 -24.09 -50.21 31.04
C LYS A 345 -24.30 -51.60 31.66
N SER A 346 -25.15 -52.45 31.09
CA SER A 346 -25.39 -53.80 31.62
C SER A 346 -24.31 -54.83 31.25
N LYS A 347 -23.32 -54.47 30.43
CA LYS A 347 -22.23 -55.38 30.00
C LYS A 347 -20.85 -55.00 30.53
N MET A 348 -20.69 -53.82 31.15
CA MET A 348 -19.43 -53.33 31.71
C MET A 348 -19.39 -53.36 33.24
N GLU A 349 -20.37 -53.98 33.90
CA GLU A 349 -20.38 -54.13 35.37
C GLU A 349 -19.49 -55.27 35.90
N VAL A 350 -18.65 -55.87 35.06
CA VAL A 350 -17.81 -57.01 35.46
C VAL A 350 -16.34 -56.73 35.10
N ILE A 351 -15.49 -56.78 36.13
CA ILE A 351 -14.01 -56.72 36.17
C ILE A 351 -13.41 -55.31 36.33
N ILE A 352 -13.51 -54.75 37.54
CA ILE A 352 -12.34 -54.12 38.20
C ILE A 352 -12.38 -54.53 39.68
N GLU A 353 -12.12 -55.81 39.95
CA GLU A 353 -11.73 -56.23 41.29
C GLU A 353 -10.23 -55.96 41.47
N ARG A 354 -9.93 -54.92 42.27
CA ARG A 354 -8.61 -54.41 42.72
C ARG A 354 -7.78 -53.62 41.69
N PRO A 355 -7.38 -52.36 41.99
CA PRO A 355 -6.39 -51.64 41.18
C PRO A 355 -5.00 -52.28 41.34
N PRO A 356 -4.18 -52.37 40.27
CA PRO A 356 -2.85 -52.94 40.33
C PRO A 356 -1.89 -52.02 41.12
N GLU A 357 -1.09 -52.60 42.01
CA GLU A 357 0.04 -51.91 42.63
C GLU A 357 1.15 -51.73 41.58
N LEU A 358 1.49 -50.48 41.27
CA LEU A 358 2.61 -50.15 40.39
C LEU A 358 3.82 -49.75 41.25
N ILE A 359 4.95 -50.41 41.01
CA ILE A 359 6.23 -50.13 41.66
C ILE A 359 7.10 -49.33 40.69
N HIS A 360 7.53 -48.14 41.11
CA HIS A 360 8.51 -47.34 40.39
C HIS A 360 9.62 -46.93 41.38
N ASP A 361 10.89 -47.18 41.03
CA ASP A 361 12.05 -46.94 41.89
C ASP A 361 11.95 -47.54 43.31
N GLY A 362 11.46 -48.78 43.40
CA GLY A 362 11.40 -49.52 44.67
C GLY A 362 10.41 -48.98 45.70
N LYS A 363 9.46 -48.11 45.30
CA LYS A 363 8.38 -47.61 46.16
C LYS A 363 7.01 -47.84 45.55
N THR A 364 6.05 -48.24 46.38
CA THR A 364 4.67 -48.57 45.99
C THR A 364 3.83 -47.30 45.85
N VAL A 365 3.21 -47.09 44.68
CA VAL A 365 2.25 -46.00 44.46
C VAL A 365 0.85 -46.51 44.74
N THR A 366 0.15 -45.88 45.68
CA THR A 366 -1.22 -46.24 46.07
C THR A 366 -2.23 -45.30 45.43
N PHE A 367 -3.28 -45.87 44.83
CA PHE A 367 -4.38 -45.15 44.21
C PHE A 367 -5.63 -45.24 45.09
N ARG A 368 -6.26 -44.10 45.39
CA ARG A 368 -7.53 -44.04 46.12
C ARG A 368 -8.60 -43.39 45.24
N LYS A 369 -9.79 -43.99 45.23
CA LYS A 369 -10.98 -43.47 44.55
C LYS A 369 -11.77 -42.63 45.55
N GLU A 370 -12.02 -41.37 45.23
CA GLU A 370 -12.98 -40.53 45.95
C GLU A 370 -14.07 -40.05 44.98
N ASP A 371 -15.25 -39.74 45.53
CA ASP A 371 -16.51 -39.68 44.78
C ASP A 371 -16.45 -38.86 43.49
N HIS A 372 -17.04 -39.46 42.45
CA HIS A 372 -17.22 -38.91 41.11
C HIS A 372 -15.91 -38.56 40.37
N HIS A 373 -15.24 -39.65 39.95
CA HIS A 373 -14.33 -39.71 38.78
C HIS A 373 -12.91 -39.13 38.94
N ILE A 374 -12.40 -39.03 40.17
CA ILE A 374 -11.01 -38.57 40.43
C ILE A 374 -10.17 -39.71 41.00
N ILE A 375 -9.05 -40.02 40.35
CA ILE A 375 -8.00 -40.92 40.86
C ILE A 375 -6.82 -40.06 41.31
N ILE A 376 -6.46 -40.14 42.60
CA ILE A 376 -5.34 -39.40 43.19
C ILE A 376 -4.12 -40.33 43.28
N ALA A 377 -2.98 -39.92 42.69
CA ALA A 377 -1.70 -40.62 42.82
C ALA A 377 -0.79 -39.87 43.80
N ASN A 378 -0.39 -40.53 44.89
CA ASN A 378 0.56 -39.98 45.87
C ASN A 378 1.98 -40.49 45.59
N PHE A 379 2.89 -39.59 45.23
CA PHE A 379 4.31 -39.88 45.06
C PHE A 379 5.12 -39.37 46.28
N PRO A 380 5.93 -40.21 46.94
CA PRO A 380 6.80 -39.76 48.03
C PRO A 380 8.16 -39.27 47.47
N TYR A 381 8.37 -37.95 47.36
CA TYR A 381 9.69 -37.39 47.06
C TYR A 381 10.32 -36.63 48.24
N HIS A 382 11.63 -36.84 48.42
CA HIS A 382 12.50 -36.15 49.37
C HIS A 382 12.71 -34.67 48.99
N ARG A 383 12.46 -33.74 49.92
CA ARG A 383 13.04 -32.38 49.89
C ARG A 383 14.42 -32.40 50.56
N ARG A 384 15.48 -32.02 49.84
CA ARG A 384 16.62 -31.31 50.45
C ARG A 384 16.21 -29.84 50.58
N SER A 385 16.31 -29.31 51.79
CA SER A 385 15.82 -28.00 52.20
C SER A 385 16.58 -26.83 51.58
N LYS A 386 15.90 -25.69 51.40
CA LYS A 386 16.25 -24.42 52.04
C LYS A 386 15.11 -23.39 51.91
N SER A 387 14.88 -22.67 53.00
CA SER A 387 13.87 -21.62 53.26
C SER A 387 12.51 -22.07 53.84
N GLU A 388 12.18 -21.47 54.97
CA GLU A 388 11.03 -21.75 55.87
C GLU A 388 9.68 -21.27 55.29
N SER A 389 9.66 -20.61 54.13
CA SER A 389 8.46 -20.00 53.54
C SER A 389 7.71 -20.87 52.53
N ASP A 390 8.25 -22.04 52.14
CA ASP A 390 7.69 -22.91 51.10
C ASP A 390 7.00 -24.18 51.63
N LYS A 391 6.64 -24.22 52.91
CA LYS A 391 6.02 -25.39 53.56
C LYS A 391 4.57 -25.71 53.11
N ASN A 392 3.90 -24.85 52.33
CA ASN A 392 2.49 -25.02 51.95
C ASN A 392 2.19 -25.33 50.47
N LYS A 393 3.19 -25.64 49.63
CA LYS A 393 2.93 -26.09 48.24
C LYS A 393 3.05 -27.60 48.13
N ILE A 394 1.94 -28.31 48.39
CA ILE A 394 1.75 -29.69 47.93
C ILE A 394 1.27 -29.59 46.47
N ASN A 395 2.11 -29.97 45.51
CA ASN A 395 1.69 -30.13 44.12
C ASN A 395 0.84 -31.41 44.03
N ARG A 396 -0.49 -31.26 44.09
CA ARG A 396 -1.44 -32.33 43.74
C ARG A 396 -1.63 -32.31 42.23
N PHE A 397 -1.28 -33.39 41.56
CA PHE A 397 -1.61 -33.60 40.15
C PHE A 397 -2.93 -34.37 40.06
N TYR A 398 -3.91 -33.80 39.36
CA TYR A 398 -5.20 -34.43 39.12
C TYR A 398 -5.21 -35.02 37.71
N LEU A 399 -5.43 -36.33 37.61
CA LEU A 399 -5.77 -37.00 36.35
C LEU A 399 -7.29 -36.96 36.22
N ILE A 400 -7.80 -36.04 35.41
CA ILE A 400 -9.21 -36.02 35.01
C ILE A 400 -9.36 -36.94 33.82
N ILE A 401 -9.90 -38.13 34.04
CA ILE A 401 -10.25 -39.06 32.96
C ILE A 401 -11.65 -38.66 32.49
N ASN A 402 -11.74 -37.90 31.40
CA ASN A 402 -13.02 -37.56 30.78
C ASN A 402 -13.48 -38.72 29.89
N SER A 403 -14.64 -39.28 30.21
CA SER A 403 -15.37 -40.33 29.50
C SER A 403 -16.09 -39.85 28.24
#